data_AF-A0A2S5L035-F1
#
_entry.id   AF-A0A2S5L035-F1
#
_cell.length_a   1.000
_cell.length_b   1.000
_cell.length_c   1.000
_cell.angle_alpha   90.00
_cell.angle_beta   90.00
_cell.angle_gamma   90.00
#
_symmetry.space_group_name_H-M   'P 1'
#
loop_
_entity.id
_entity.type
_entity.pdbx_description
1 polymer ?
#
loop_
_entity_poly.entity_id
_entity_poly.type
_entity_poly.pdbx_seq_one_letter_code
_entity_poly.pdbx_strand_id
1 'polypeptide(L)'
;MKKVLFLTSLFMITSCASVQSAQIEHDGKLGYQLTCSEFNSSLKECKENADKLCENGYKLLNHYKHEYPDSGDGFYMPSTHYLTVECNS
;
A
#
# COMPACT_ATOMS: atom_id res chain seq x y z
N MET A 1 -17.10 -35.40 29.90
CA MET A 1 -17.31 -34.16 29.13
C MET A 1 -15.94 -33.60 28.74
N LYS A 2 -15.52 -33.74 27.47
CA LYS A 2 -14.24 -33.21 26.97
C LYS A 2 -14.44 -31.77 26.50
N LYS A 3 -13.85 -30.81 27.19
CA LYS A 3 -13.89 -29.40 26.80
C LYS A 3 -12.76 -29.16 25.81
N VAL A 4 -13.10 -28.98 24.54
CA VAL A 4 -12.16 -28.60 23.49
C VAL A 4 -11.87 -27.11 23.66
N LEU A 5 -10.67 -26.81 24.14
CA LEU A 5 -10.09 -25.47 24.15
C LEU A 5 -9.77 -25.10 22.69
N PHE A 6 -10.65 -24.32 22.06
CA PHE A 6 -10.31 -23.66 20.80
C PHE A 6 -9.34 -22.52 21.09
N LEU A 7 -8.03 -22.82 21.05
CA LEU A 7 -6.99 -21.83 20.78
C LEU A 7 -7.14 -21.39 19.32
N THR A 8 -8.03 -20.45 19.05
CA THR A 8 -8.03 -19.77 17.76
C THR A 8 -6.90 -18.78 17.75
N SER A 9 -5.78 -19.28 17.23
CA SER A 9 -4.94 -18.59 16.25
C SER A 9 -4.79 -17.10 16.49
N LEU A 10 -3.72 -16.79 17.22
CA LEU A 10 -2.92 -15.59 17.10
C LEU A 10 -2.90 -15.13 15.63
N PHE A 11 -3.86 -14.29 15.24
CA PHE A 11 -3.83 -13.56 13.98
C PHE A 11 -2.71 -12.53 14.14
N MET A 12 -1.51 -12.99 13.79
CA MET A 12 -0.33 -12.16 13.57
C MET A 12 -0.71 -11.10 12.52
N ILE A 13 -1.12 -9.92 12.98
CA ILE A 13 -1.21 -8.72 12.14
C ILE A 13 0.23 -8.20 11.96
N THR A 14 1.09 -9.02 11.37
CA THR A 14 2.43 -8.59 10.97
C THR A 14 2.32 -7.99 9.58
N SER A 15 1.97 -6.72 9.51
CA SER A 15 2.15 -5.93 8.29
C SER A 15 2.61 -4.52 8.65
N CYS A 16 3.64 -4.43 9.48
CA CYS A 16 4.45 -3.24 9.59
C CYS A 16 5.47 -3.22 8.44
N ALA A 17 5.07 -2.71 7.26
CA ALA A 17 5.97 -2.33 6.17
C ALA A 17 5.27 -1.35 5.20
N SER A 18 5.10 -0.11 5.67
CA SER A 18 5.13 1.18 4.95
C SER A 18 4.45 1.41 3.59
N VAL A 19 3.40 0.67 3.26
CA VAL A 19 2.43 1.09 2.23
C VAL A 19 1.14 1.54 2.90
N GLN A 20 0.87 2.84 2.88
CA GLN A 20 -0.41 3.37 3.34
C GLN A 20 -1.42 3.20 2.22
N SER A 21 -2.58 2.61 2.52
CA SER A 21 -3.67 2.46 1.55
C SER A 21 -4.93 3.13 2.06
N ALA A 22 -5.65 3.81 1.16
CA ALA A 22 -6.96 4.37 1.43
C ALA A 22 -7.91 3.92 0.31
N GLN A 23 -9.03 3.33 0.68
CA GLN A 23 -10.07 2.97 -0.28
C GLN A 23 -10.73 4.23 -0.84
N ILE A 24 -10.96 4.23 -2.15
CA ILE A 24 -11.69 5.27 -2.86
C ILE A 24 -12.72 4.64 -3.80
N GLU A 25 -13.70 5.43 -4.20
CA GLU A 25 -14.59 5.09 -5.31
C GLU A 25 -14.21 5.95 -6.51
N HIS A 26 -14.01 5.33 -7.67
CA HIS A 26 -13.75 6.02 -8.93
C HIS A 26 -14.72 5.49 -9.98
N ASP A 27 -15.55 6.36 -10.55
CA ASP A 27 -16.55 6.00 -11.57
C ASP A 27 -17.45 4.80 -11.19
N GLY A 28 -17.85 4.72 -9.92
CA GLY A 28 -18.68 3.64 -9.39
C GLY A 28 -17.95 2.30 -9.21
N LYS A 29 -16.63 2.29 -9.35
CA LYS A 29 -15.77 1.12 -9.11
C LYS A 29 -14.91 1.32 -7.87
N LEU A 30 -14.58 0.19 -7.24
CA LEU A 30 -13.64 0.15 -6.13
C LEU A 30 -12.24 0.56 -6.61
N GLY A 31 -11.61 1.47 -5.90
CA GLY A 31 -10.22 1.86 -6.13
C GLY A 31 -9.47 2.06 -4.82
N TYR A 32 -8.16 2.27 -4.93
CA TYR A 32 -7.29 2.53 -3.80
C TYR A 32 -6.29 3.65 -4.13
N GLN A 33 -6.05 4.53 -3.16
CA GLN A 33 -4.89 5.40 -3.14
C GLN A 33 -3.81 4.76 -2.26
N LEU A 34 -2.60 4.65 -2.79
CA LEU A 34 -1.47 4.02 -2.12
C LEU A 34 -0.32 5.02 -1.99
N THR A 35 0.24 5.14 -0.80
CA THR A 35 1.41 5.98 -0.53
C THR A 35 2.56 5.10 -0.05
N CYS A 36 3.70 5.18 -0.74
CA CYS A 36 4.90 4.42 -0.45
C CYS A 36 6.11 5.35 -0.37
N SER A 37 6.78 5.39 0.78
CA SER A 37 8.03 6.13 0.95
C SER A 37 9.21 5.21 0.67
N GLU A 38 10.13 5.63 -0.21
CA GLU A 38 11.39 4.92 -0.49
C GLU A 38 12.29 4.74 0.74
N PHE A 39 11.93 5.36 1.87
CA PHE A 39 12.58 5.10 3.16
C PHE A 39 12.43 3.65 3.63
N ASN A 40 11.22 3.12 3.51
CA ASN A 40 10.84 1.83 4.08
C ASN A 40 10.20 0.88 3.04
N SER A 41 9.73 1.41 1.90
CA SER A 41 9.06 0.64 0.85
C SER A 41 9.43 1.08 -0.55
N SER A 42 9.51 0.12 -1.46
CA SER A 42 9.76 0.41 -2.88
C SER A 42 8.47 0.62 -3.67
N LEU A 43 8.56 1.24 -4.85
CA LEU A 43 7.46 1.29 -5.81
C LEU A 43 6.91 -0.11 -6.14
N LYS A 44 7.79 -1.12 -6.15
CA LYS A 44 7.41 -2.52 -6.39
C LYS A 44 6.48 -3.03 -5.29
N GLU A 45 6.81 -2.81 -4.03
CA GLU A 45 5.95 -3.17 -2.89
C GLU A 45 4.61 -2.44 -2.91
N CYS A 46 4.59 -1.19 -3.40
CA CYS A 46 3.37 -0.43 -3.62
C CYS A 46 2.44 -1.14 -4.62
N LYS A 47 3.00 -1.59 -5.75
CA LYS A 47 2.28 -2.33 -6.78
C LYS A 47 1.83 -3.71 -6.28
N GLU A 48 2.68 -4.42 -5.55
CA GLU A 48 2.33 -5.70 -4.94
C GLU A 48 1.19 -5.56 -3.91
N ASN A 49 1.12 -4.43 -3.18
CA ASN A 49 -0.03 -4.14 -2.32
C ASN A 49 -1.30 -3.83 -3.12
N ALA A 50 -1.19 -3.11 -4.24
CA ALA A 50 -2.32 -2.91 -5.15
C ALA A 50 -2.85 -4.25 -5.69
N ASP A 51 -1.96 -5.18 -6.08
CA ASP A 51 -2.33 -6.53 -6.53
C ASP A 51 -3.02 -7.35 -5.43
N LYS A 52 -2.62 -7.16 -4.16
CA LYS A 52 -3.28 -7.82 -3.00
C LYS A 52 -4.65 -7.23 -2.69
N LEU A 53 -4.83 -5.92 -2.89
CA LEU A 53 -6.10 -5.22 -2.62
C LEU A 53 -7.12 -5.42 -3.75
N CYS A 54 -6.65 -5.50 -5.00
CA CYS A 54 -7.47 -5.76 -6.17
C CYS A 54 -7.17 -7.17 -6.71
N GLU A 55 -7.84 -8.19 -6.17
CA GLU A 55 -7.59 -9.61 -6.51
C GLU A 55 -7.71 -9.94 -8.01
N ASN A 56 -8.58 -9.22 -8.73
CA ASN A 56 -8.79 -9.36 -10.19
C ASN A 56 -7.84 -8.47 -11.02
N GLY A 57 -6.80 -7.94 -10.39
CA GLY A 57 -5.90 -6.93 -10.96
C GLY A 57 -6.47 -5.52 -10.90
N TYR A 58 -5.65 -4.54 -11.27
CA TYR A 58 -6.00 -3.13 -11.23
C TYR A 58 -5.53 -2.38 -12.47
N LYS A 59 -6.19 -1.26 -12.73
CA LYS A 59 -5.75 -0.23 -13.66
C LYS A 59 -5.10 0.91 -12.88
N LEU A 60 -3.86 1.25 -13.23
CA LEU A 60 -3.19 2.43 -12.68
C LEU A 60 -3.81 3.69 -13.32
N LEU A 61 -4.49 4.50 -12.52
CA LEU A 61 -5.09 5.76 -12.96
C LEU A 61 -4.09 6.90 -12.87
N ASN A 62 -3.32 6.95 -11.78
CA ASN A 62 -2.34 7.99 -11.54
C ASN A 62 -1.12 7.46 -10.78
N HIS A 63 0.05 7.99 -11.09
CA HIS A 63 1.28 7.76 -10.32
C HIS A 63 2.08 9.06 -10.26
N TYR A 64 2.31 9.53 -9.04
CA TYR A 64 3.11 10.71 -8.76
C TYR A 64 4.28 10.34 -7.84
N LYS A 65 5.48 10.77 -8.21
CA LYS A 65 6.68 10.68 -7.37
C LYS A 65 6.98 12.07 -6.84
N HIS A 66 6.96 12.21 -5.52
CA HIS A 66 7.40 13.41 -4.82
C HIS A 66 8.87 13.25 -4.46
N GLU A 67 9.72 14.03 -5.13
CA GLU A 67 11.15 14.11 -4.83
C GLU A 67 11.40 15.37 -4.00
N TYR A 68 12.14 15.21 -2.91
CA TYR A 68 12.55 16.34 -2.08
C TYR A 68 13.86 16.91 -2.62
N PRO A 69 13.98 18.24 -2.80
CA PRO A 69 15.22 18.85 -3.26
C PRO A 69 16.32 18.65 -2.22
N ASP A 70 17.51 18.29 -2.71
CA ASP A 70 18.70 18.24 -1.87
C ASP A 70 19.06 19.66 -1.41
N SER A 71 19.08 19.86 -0.09
CA SER A 71 19.36 21.15 0.53
C SER A 71 20.85 21.36 0.80
N GLY A 72 21.71 20.37 0.51
CA GLY A 72 23.16 20.45 0.71
C GLY A 72 23.61 20.50 2.17
N ASP A 73 22.69 20.27 3.11
CA ASP A 73 22.90 20.24 4.57
C ASP A 73 23.25 18.83 5.09
N GLY A 74 23.33 17.85 4.19
CA GLY A 74 23.56 16.45 4.51
C GLY A 74 22.30 15.69 4.97
N PHE A 75 21.13 16.33 4.96
CA PHE A 75 19.86 15.67 5.24
C PHE A 75 19.21 15.16 3.95
N TYR A 76 19.22 13.83 3.76
CA TYR A 76 18.52 13.20 2.66
C TYR A 76 17.10 12.81 3.07
N MET A 77 16.10 13.38 2.39
CA MET A 77 14.71 12.93 2.52
C MET A 77 14.33 12.02 1.35
N PRO A 78 14.01 10.74 1.59
CA PRO A 78 13.67 9.79 0.54
C PRO A 78 12.39 10.19 -0.18
N SER A 79 12.31 9.84 -1.46
CA SER A 79 11.16 10.17 -2.28
C SER A 79 9.92 9.38 -1.85
N THR A 80 8.74 9.93 -2.15
CA THR A 80 7.46 9.29 -1.83
C THR A 80 6.64 9.12 -3.10
N HIS A 81 6.14 7.90 -3.31
CA HIS A 81 5.24 7.56 -4.39
C HIS A 81 3.79 7.60 -3.93
N TYR A 82 2.94 8.18 -4.77
CA TYR A 82 1.50 8.19 -4.62
C TYR A 82 0.90 7.50 -5.85
N LEU A 83 0.18 6.40 -5.65
CA LEU A 83 -0.50 5.68 -6.72
C LEU A 83 -2.00 5.78 -6.50
N THR A 84 -2.74 5.88 -7.58
CA THR A 84 -4.20 5.74 -7.59
C THR A 84 -4.55 4.63 -8.54
N VAL A 85 -5.24 3.61 -8.04
CA VAL A 85 -5.60 2.42 -8.81
C VAL A 85 -7.10 2.21 -8.76
N GLU A 86 -7.65 1.73 -9.86
CA GLU A 86 -9.02 1.21 -9.97
C GLU A 86 -8.95 -0.31 -10.03
N CYS A 87 -9.68 -1.02 -9.19
CA CYS A 87 -9.75 -2.47 -9.26
C CYS A 87 -10.58 -2.90 -10.47
N ASN A 88 -10.12 -3.93 -11.16
CA ASN A 88 -10.93 -4.58 -12.17
C ASN A 88 -12.11 -5.29 -11.50
N SER A 89 -13.27 -5.28 -12.18
CA SER A 89 -14.46 -6.01 -11.75
C SER A 89 -14.38 -7.47 -12.13
#